data_AF-A0A497SR92-F1
#
_entry.id   AF-A0A497SR92-F1
#
_cell.length_a   1.000
_cell.length_b   1.000
_cell.length_c   1.000
_cell.angle_alpha   90.00
_cell.angle_beta   90.00
_cell.angle_gamma   90.00
#
_symmetry.space_group_name_H-M   'P 1'
#
loop_
_entity.id
_entity.type
_entity.pdbx_description
1 polymer ?
#
loop_
_entity_poly.entity_id
_entity_poly.type
_entity_poly.pdbx_seq_one_letter_code
_entity_poly.pdbx_strand_id
1 'polypeptide(L)'
;MAKRKPAKKNATKKTKTSKASRKKPSRKPRKRARPKRWQDRTEKEWEAWGKDLGKRIEKHGSRAERVAKRWWYRTFGPIGPLLESIIGIFFMGLATLIMGWLNYVLLSVFVSKVVMFLQIHLGIFFLMMLLLNYSKYFRIAVPKTEWILRPVETAAGISVILWVISWAVVMSPTYPSISVIQALASHILTNVIGIFFALLVLAYFIALIIRIGIVNGGGAR
;
A
#
# COMPACT_ATOMS: atom_id res chain seq x y z
N MET A 1 -3.00 -52.10 19.33
CA MET A 1 -2.42 -51.77 20.66
C MET A 1 -1.79 -50.38 20.61
N ALA A 2 -2.48 -49.36 21.10
CA ALA A 2 -2.05 -47.96 21.03
C ALA A 2 -1.27 -47.57 22.31
N LYS A 3 0.01 -47.22 22.16
CA LYS A 3 0.89 -46.72 23.24
C LYS A 3 0.41 -45.34 23.71
N ARG A 4 -0.23 -45.29 24.88
CA ARG A 4 -0.56 -44.04 25.60
C ARG A 4 0.73 -43.35 26.05
N LYS A 5 0.95 -42.10 25.60
CA LYS A 5 2.06 -41.25 26.05
C LYS A 5 1.75 -40.67 27.45
N PRO A 6 2.74 -40.60 28.37
CA PRO A 6 2.54 -40.12 29.73
C PRO A 6 2.38 -38.59 29.79
N ALA A 7 1.44 -38.15 30.63
CA ALA A 7 1.15 -36.75 30.92
C ALA A 7 2.33 -36.08 31.65
N LYS A 8 2.93 -35.06 31.02
CA LYS A 8 3.93 -34.18 31.65
C LYS A 8 3.23 -33.28 32.67
N LYS A 9 3.44 -33.56 33.96
CA LYS A 9 3.12 -32.67 35.08
C LYS A 9 3.94 -31.38 34.94
N ASN A 10 3.29 -30.29 34.57
CA ASN A 10 3.89 -28.96 34.59
C ASN A 10 4.03 -28.51 36.06
N ALA A 11 5.27 -28.50 36.53
CA ALA A 11 5.65 -27.94 37.82
C ALA A 11 5.33 -26.44 37.84
N THR A 12 4.32 -26.06 38.62
CA THR A 12 3.99 -24.68 38.97
C THR A 12 5.16 -24.06 39.74
N LYS A 13 6.03 -23.38 39.01
CA LYS A 13 7.12 -22.55 39.56
C LYS A 13 6.47 -21.30 40.18
N LYS A 14 6.17 -21.36 41.48
CA LYS A 14 5.77 -20.20 42.30
C LYS A 14 6.93 -19.20 42.32
N THR A 15 6.91 -18.24 41.39
CA THR A 15 7.75 -17.05 41.45
C THR A 15 7.27 -16.20 42.63
N LYS A 16 8.02 -16.27 43.74
CA LYS A 16 7.93 -15.31 44.84
C LYS A 16 8.31 -13.93 44.28
N THR A 17 7.31 -13.15 43.88
CA THR A 17 7.47 -11.72 43.62
C THR A 17 7.75 -11.03 44.95
N SER A 18 9.04 -10.85 45.24
CA SER A 18 9.52 -9.90 46.24
C SER A 18 8.90 -8.53 45.96
N LYS A 19 7.91 -8.15 46.78
CA LYS A 19 7.36 -6.80 46.82
C LYS A 19 8.42 -5.88 47.43
N ALA A 20 9.45 -5.56 46.65
CA ALA A 20 10.34 -4.46 46.98
C ALA A 20 9.51 -3.17 46.95
N SER A 21 9.21 -2.65 48.14
CA SER A 21 8.60 -1.35 48.38
C SER A 21 9.46 -0.25 47.76
N ARG A 22 9.20 0.04 46.48
CA ARG A 22 9.83 1.13 45.75
C ARG A 22 9.21 2.43 46.26
N LYS A 23 9.85 3.06 47.25
CA LYS A 23 9.56 4.44 47.69
C LYS A 23 9.45 5.32 46.44
N LYS A 24 8.23 5.76 46.12
CA LYS A 24 7.99 6.68 45.00
C LYS A 24 8.75 7.97 45.29
N PRO A 25 9.70 8.40 44.46
CA PRO A 25 10.38 9.67 44.65
C PRO A 25 9.33 10.78 44.64
N SER A 26 9.30 11.60 45.68
CA SER A 26 8.40 12.75 45.77
C SER A 26 8.76 13.71 44.64
N ARG A 27 7.93 13.72 43.60
CA ARG A 27 8.09 14.66 42.48
C ARG A 27 7.76 16.04 43.00
N LYS A 28 8.78 16.85 43.27
CA LYS A 28 8.64 18.29 43.50
C LYS A 28 7.75 18.89 42.40
N PRO A 29 6.77 19.74 42.74
CA PRO A 29 5.86 20.32 41.77
C PRO A 29 6.66 21.15 40.76
N ARG A 30 6.75 20.66 39.52
CA ARG A 30 7.29 21.42 38.39
C ARG A 30 6.36 22.61 38.17
N LYS A 31 6.77 23.81 38.59
CA LYS A 31 6.09 25.07 38.25
C LYS A 31 5.96 25.12 36.72
N ARG A 32 4.75 24.92 36.21
CA ARG A 32 4.48 24.98 34.77
C ARG A 32 4.53 26.46 34.38
N ALA A 33 5.55 26.83 33.61
CA ALA A 33 5.59 28.15 32.98
C ALA A 33 4.28 28.37 32.22
N ARG A 34 3.65 29.53 32.42
CA ARG A 34 2.43 29.89 31.70
C ARG A 34 2.74 29.92 30.19
N PRO A 35 1.93 29.29 29.34
CA PRO A 35 2.16 29.32 27.90
C PRO A 35 2.10 30.78 27.41
N LYS A 36 3.12 31.22 26.65
CA LYS A 36 3.11 32.52 25.97
C LYS A 36 1.86 32.64 25.07
N ARG A 37 1.34 33.86 24.92
CA ARG A 37 0.21 34.14 24.00
C ARG A 37 0.64 33.83 22.57
N TRP A 38 -0.31 33.37 21.74
CA TRP A 38 -0.05 32.93 20.36
C TRP A 38 0.50 34.03 19.44
N GLN A 39 0.27 35.30 19.79
CA GLN A 39 0.71 36.47 19.02
C GLN A 39 2.21 36.78 19.18
N ASP A 40 2.86 36.31 20.26
CA ASP A 40 4.26 36.65 20.55
C ASP A 40 5.26 35.59 20.03
N ARG A 41 4.80 34.67 19.19
CA ARG A 41 5.65 33.58 18.68
C ARG A 41 6.47 34.05 17.50
N THR A 42 7.78 33.79 17.58
CA THR A 42 8.69 34.03 16.45
C THR A 42 8.46 33.01 15.32
N GLU A 43 8.88 33.35 14.10
CA GLU A 43 8.79 32.47 12.92
C GLU A 43 9.42 31.09 13.16
N LYS A 44 10.55 31.02 13.88
CA LYS A 44 11.21 29.76 14.28
C LYS A 44 10.34 28.91 15.22
N GLU A 45 9.56 29.54 16.10
CA GLU A 45 8.61 28.82 16.96
C GLU A 45 7.41 28.29 16.17
N TRP A 46 6.99 28.97 15.11
CA TRP A 46 5.97 28.48 14.17
C TRP A 46 6.46 27.30 13.34
N GLU A 47 7.68 27.33 12.80
CA GLU A 47 8.27 26.18 12.11
C GLU A 47 8.42 24.96 13.02
N ALA A 48 8.91 25.16 14.25
CA ALA A 48 9.04 24.09 15.23
C ALA A 48 7.68 23.48 15.58
N TRP A 49 6.66 24.32 15.75
CA TRP A 49 5.29 23.88 15.98
C TRP A 49 4.72 23.10 14.78
N GLY A 50 4.94 23.56 13.55
CA GLY A 50 4.50 22.88 12.33
C GLY A 50 5.16 21.50 12.17
N LYS A 51 6.47 21.39 12.43
CA LYS A 51 7.19 20.10 12.43
C LYS A 51 6.67 19.15 13.51
N ASP A 52 6.41 19.66 14.71
CA ASP A 52 5.85 18.86 15.80
C ASP A 52 4.41 18.42 15.53
N LEU A 53 3.60 19.30 14.94
CA LEU A 53 2.24 18.97 14.52
C LEU A 53 2.26 17.89 13.43
N GLY A 54 3.11 18.04 12.41
CA GLY A 54 3.31 17.05 11.36
C GLY A 54 3.68 15.68 11.94
N LYS A 55 4.68 15.63 12.82
CA LYS A 55 5.08 14.37 13.51
C LYS A 55 3.95 13.77 14.33
N ARG A 56 3.13 14.59 15.00
CA ARG A 56 1.97 14.10 15.77
C ARG A 56 0.90 13.54 14.84
N ILE A 57 0.56 14.26 13.78
CA ILE A 57 -0.43 13.81 12.78
C ILE A 57 0.04 12.50 12.15
N GLU A 58 1.30 12.40 11.72
CA GLU A 58 1.88 11.17 11.15
C GLU A 58 1.83 10.00 12.14
N LYS A 59 2.18 10.25 13.40
CA LYS A 59 2.15 9.22 14.45
C LYS A 59 0.72 8.78 14.81
N HIS A 60 -0.23 9.71 14.84
CA HIS A 60 -1.64 9.40 15.10
C HIS A 60 -2.29 8.72 13.90
N GLY A 61 -2.03 9.19 12.68
CA GLY A 61 -2.47 8.60 11.42
C GLY A 61 -1.99 7.16 11.27
N SER A 62 -0.70 6.91 11.43
CA SER A 62 -0.13 5.55 11.33
C SER A 62 -0.64 4.58 12.42
N ARG A 63 -1.07 5.09 13.58
CA ARG A 63 -1.73 4.27 14.61
C ARG A 63 -3.18 3.99 14.25
N ALA A 64 -3.93 5.02 13.87
CA ALA A 64 -5.33 4.90 13.47
C ALA A 64 -5.45 3.95 12.26
N GLU A 65 -4.59 4.10 11.26
CA GLU A 65 -4.55 3.24 10.08
C GLU A 65 -4.29 1.77 10.45
N ARG A 66 -3.32 1.50 11.34
CA ARG A 66 -3.04 0.13 11.80
C ARG A 66 -4.20 -0.48 12.59
N VAL A 67 -4.86 0.32 13.44
CA VAL A 67 -6.02 -0.13 14.22
C VAL A 67 -7.20 -0.40 13.29
N ALA A 68 -7.51 0.52 12.37
CA ALA A 68 -8.57 0.38 11.39
C ALA A 68 -8.34 -0.83 10.47
N LYS A 69 -7.13 -1.00 9.93
CA LYS A 69 -6.76 -2.18 9.12
C LYS A 69 -6.92 -3.47 9.90
N ARG A 70 -6.40 -3.53 11.14
CA ARG A 70 -6.53 -4.74 11.98
C ARG A 70 -7.98 -5.07 12.28
N TRP A 71 -8.80 -4.05 12.59
CA TRP A 71 -10.22 -4.22 12.81
C TRP A 71 -10.91 -4.73 11.54
N TRP A 72 -10.64 -4.10 10.38
CA TRP A 72 -11.20 -4.48 9.08
C TRP A 72 -10.90 -5.94 8.73
N TYR A 73 -9.63 -6.35 8.78
CA TYR A 73 -9.24 -7.73 8.47
C TYR A 73 -9.78 -8.73 9.48
N ARG A 74 -9.98 -8.34 10.74
CA ARG A 74 -10.61 -9.20 11.75
C ARG A 74 -12.09 -9.40 11.47
N THR A 75 -12.79 -8.36 11.03
CA THR A 75 -14.24 -8.40 10.77
C THR A 75 -14.56 -9.12 9.46
N PHE A 76 -13.85 -8.80 8.38
CA PHE A 76 -14.18 -9.29 7.03
C PHE A 76 -13.30 -10.44 6.55
N GLY A 77 -12.16 -10.70 7.21
CA GLY A 77 -11.28 -11.81 6.89
C GLY A 77 -10.88 -11.82 5.39
N PRO A 78 -11.00 -12.96 4.70
CA PRO A 78 -10.65 -13.10 3.28
C PRO A 78 -11.61 -12.39 2.31
N ILE A 79 -12.78 -11.94 2.77
CA ILE A 79 -13.74 -11.14 1.98
C ILE A 79 -13.34 -9.65 1.98
N GLY A 80 -12.54 -9.22 2.97
CA GLY A 80 -12.11 -7.83 3.11
C GLY A 80 -11.49 -7.21 1.85
N PRO A 81 -10.55 -7.88 1.17
CA PRO A 81 -9.96 -7.38 -0.08
C PRO A 81 -10.96 -7.18 -1.22
N LEU A 82 -11.95 -8.08 -1.34
CA LEU A 82 -13.00 -7.98 -2.35
C LEU A 82 -13.84 -6.73 -2.11
N LEU A 83 -14.24 -6.46 -0.86
CA LEU A 83 -14.97 -5.25 -0.48
C LEU A 83 -14.16 -3.98 -0.74
N GLU A 84 -12.86 -3.99 -0.41
CA GLU A 84 -11.95 -2.85 -0.66
C GLU A 84 -11.88 -2.53 -2.17
N SER A 85 -11.85 -3.56 -3.03
CA SER A 85 -11.88 -3.38 -4.49
C SER A 85 -13.22 -2.90 -5.03
N ILE A 86 -14.34 -3.39 -4.49
CA ILE A 86 -15.68 -2.92 -4.85
C ILE A 86 -15.83 -1.43 -4.52
N ILE A 87 -15.40 -1.03 -3.32
CA ILE A 87 -15.38 0.38 -2.90
C ILE A 87 -14.49 1.21 -3.84
N GLY A 88 -13.30 0.70 -4.19
CA GLY A 88 -12.40 1.36 -5.13
C GLY A 88 -13.03 1.61 -6.50
N ILE A 89 -13.71 0.60 -7.07
CA ILE A 89 -14.41 0.74 -8.35
C ILE A 89 -15.63 1.64 -8.25
N PHE A 90 -16.34 1.62 -7.13
CA PHE A 90 -17.43 2.55 -6.88
C PHE A 90 -16.92 4.01 -6.96
N PHE A 91 -15.81 4.32 -6.29
CA PHE A 91 -15.20 5.66 -6.37
C PHE A 91 -14.68 5.98 -7.78
N MET A 92 -14.14 5.01 -8.51
CA MET A 92 -13.70 5.19 -9.88
C MET A 92 -14.86 5.46 -10.84
N GLY A 93 -15.99 4.78 -10.66
CA GLY A 93 -17.24 5.03 -11.37
C GLY A 93 -17.79 6.43 -11.07
N LEU A 94 -17.77 6.85 -9.80
CA LEU A 94 -18.16 8.19 -9.39
C LEU A 94 -17.27 9.26 -10.02
N ALA A 95 -15.95 9.06 -10.04
CA ALA A 95 -15.01 9.95 -10.70
C ALA A 95 -15.27 10.05 -12.21
N THR A 96 -15.59 8.92 -12.85
CA THR A 96 -15.95 8.86 -14.27
C THR A 96 -17.24 9.62 -14.56
N LEU A 97 -18.24 9.53 -13.66
CA LEU A 97 -19.49 10.29 -13.77
C LEU A 97 -19.22 11.79 -13.66
N ILE A 98 -18.41 12.22 -12.68
CA ILE A 98 -18.02 13.63 -12.52
C ILE A 98 -17.28 14.12 -13.77
N MET A 99 -16.35 13.34 -14.31
CA MET A 99 -15.67 13.69 -15.57
C MET A 99 -16.64 13.75 -16.76
N GLY A 100 -17.62 12.86 -16.83
CA GLY A 100 -18.67 12.88 -17.85
C GLY A 100 -19.51 14.15 -17.79
N TRP A 101 -19.87 14.59 -16.58
CA TRP A 101 -20.56 15.86 -16.37
C TRP A 101 -19.68 17.06 -16.76
N LEU A 102 -18.39 17.06 -16.37
CA LEU A 102 -17.43 18.08 -16.81
C LEU A 102 -17.27 18.10 -18.33
N ASN A 103 -17.26 16.94 -18.98
CA ASN A 103 -17.18 16.83 -20.43
C ASN A 103 -18.41 17.43 -21.12
N TYR A 104 -19.60 17.25 -20.56
CA TYR A 104 -20.83 17.87 -21.07
C TYR A 104 -20.74 19.40 -21.05
N VAL A 105 -20.14 19.99 -20.01
CA VAL A 105 -19.95 21.44 -19.89
C VAL A 105 -18.82 21.96 -20.78
N LEU A 106 -17.68 21.25 -20.83
CA LEU A 106 -16.46 21.71 -21.49
C LEU A 106 -16.38 21.32 -22.99
N LEU A 107 -17.20 20.37 -23.44
CA LEU A 107 -17.20 19.83 -24.81
C LEU A 107 -15.79 19.37 -25.28
N SER A 108 -14.98 18.84 -24.38
CA SER A 108 -13.59 18.48 -24.65
C SER A 108 -13.45 17.06 -25.20
N VAL A 109 -12.99 16.94 -26.46
CA VAL A 109 -12.71 15.63 -27.09
C VAL A 109 -11.76 14.78 -26.25
N PHE A 110 -10.78 15.40 -25.58
CA PHE A 110 -9.85 14.71 -24.71
C PHE A 110 -10.55 14.08 -23.50
N VAL A 111 -11.39 14.86 -22.79
CA VAL A 111 -12.11 14.36 -21.60
C VAL A 111 -13.06 13.23 -22.01
N SER A 112 -13.74 13.35 -23.15
CA SER A 112 -14.58 12.27 -23.70
C SER A 112 -13.80 10.97 -23.91
N LYS A 113 -12.59 11.03 -24.49
CA LYS A 113 -11.72 9.86 -24.68
C LYS A 113 -11.28 9.25 -23.34
N VAL A 114 -10.94 10.07 -22.35
CA VAL A 114 -10.56 9.60 -21.01
C VAL A 114 -11.73 8.92 -20.30
N VAL A 115 -12.94 9.48 -20.38
CA VAL A 115 -14.15 8.87 -19.81
C VAL A 115 -14.41 7.51 -20.49
N MET A 116 -14.35 7.45 -21.81
CA MET A 116 -14.52 6.20 -22.57
C MET A 116 -13.45 5.17 -22.19
N PHE A 117 -12.19 5.59 -22.07
CA PHE A 117 -11.09 4.73 -21.62
C PHE A 117 -11.39 4.08 -20.26
N LEU A 118 -11.79 4.89 -19.28
CA LEU A 118 -12.10 4.44 -17.93
C LEU A 118 -13.28 3.47 -17.91
N GLN A 119 -14.32 3.72 -18.71
CA GLN A 119 -15.50 2.85 -18.81
C GLN A 119 -15.17 1.49 -19.46
N ILE A 120 -14.47 1.50 -20.59
CA ILE A 120 -14.10 0.27 -21.32
C ILE A 120 -13.23 -0.64 -20.45
N HIS A 121 -12.32 -0.06 -19.68
CA HIS A 121 -11.32 -0.82 -18.92
C HIS A 121 -11.64 -0.95 -17.43
N LEU A 122 -12.85 -0.61 -17.01
CA LEU A 122 -13.27 -0.66 -15.60
C LEU A 122 -13.05 -2.05 -14.98
N GLY A 123 -13.32 -3.11 -15.74
CA GLY A 123 -13.11 -4.50 -15.30
C GLY A 123 -11.63 -4.83 -15.06
N ILE A 124 -10.71 -4.29 -15.86
CA ILE A 124 -9.27 -4.48 -15.68
C ILE A 124 -8.80 -3.75 -14.42
N PHE A 125 -9.26 -2.51 -14.20
CA PHE A 125 -8.97 -1.79 -12.96
C PHE A 125 -9.51 -2.52 -11.73
N PHE A 126 -10.69 -3.14 -11.82
CA PHE A 126 -11.25 -3.95 -10.74
C PHE A 126 -10.35 -5.14 -10.42
N LEU A 127 -9.98 -5.90 -11.45
CA LEU A 127 -9.13 -7.08 -11.31
C LEU A 127 -7.75 -6.71 -10.73
N MET A 128 -7.18 -5.58 -11.17
CA MET A 128 -5.92 -5.08 -10.62
C MET A 128 -6.06 -4.69 -9.15
N MET A 129 -7.08 -3.88 -8.79
CA MET A 129 -7.31 -3.52 -7.39
C MET A 129 -7.52 -4.77 -6.53
N LEU A 130 -8.26 -5.76 -7.04
CA LEU A 130 -8.46 -7.06 -6.41
C LEU A 130 -7.13 -7.78 -6.16
N LEU A 131 -6.29 -7.90 -7.17
CA LEU A 131 -4.97 -8.52 -7.05
C LEU A 131 -4.11 -7.81 -6.00
N LEU A 132 -4.06 -6.47 -6.03
CA LEU A 132 -3.28 -5.66 -5.09
C LEU A 132 -3.78 -5.79 -3.65
N ASN A 133 -5.10 -5.74 -3.46
CA ASN A 133 -5.72 -5.88 -2.13
C ASN A 133 -5.54 -7.29 -1.57
N TYR A 134 -5.64 -8.33 -2.40
CA TYR A 134 -5.34 -9.70 -1.96
C TYR A 134 -3.85 -9.89 -1.65
N SER A 135 -2.93 -9.36 -2.46
CA SER A 135 -1.49 -9.39 -2.15
C SER A 135 -1.20 -8.74 -0.79
N LYS A 136 -1.79 -7.57 -0.55
CA LYS A 136 -1.71 -6.87 0.75
C LYS A 136 -2.27 -7.71 1.90
N TYR A 137 -3.41 -8.38 1.70
CA TYR A 137 -3.98 -9.28 2.69
C TYR A 137 -3.06 -10.47 3.01
N PHE A 138 -2.55 -11.15 1.98
CA PHE A 138 -1.65 -12.29 2.16
C PHE A 138 -0.34 -11.91 2.83
N ARG A 139 0.22 -10.73 2.57
CA ARG A 139 1.40 -10.22 3.30
C ARG A 139 1.16 -10.11 4.80
N ILE A 140 -0.06 -9.76 5.23
CA ILE A 140 -0.42 -9.63 6.64
C ILE A 140 -0.77 -11.00 7.24
N ALA A 141 -1.55 -11.81 6.53
CA ALA A 141 -2.01 -13.11 7.00
C ALA A 141 -0.89 -14.15 7.07
N VAL A 142 -0.01 -14.18 6.05
CA VAL A 142 1.07 -15.16 5.91
C VAL A 142 2.35 -14.41 5.54
N PRO A 143 3.11 -13.89 6.52
CA PRO A 143 4.31 -13.11 6.24
C PRO A 143 5.39 -13.91 5.48
N LYS A 144 5.34 -15.25 5.58
CA LYS A 144 6.26 -16.14 4.84
C LYS A 144 6.05 -16.14 3.33
N THR A 145 4.86 -15.79 2.82
CA THR A 145 4.57 -15.74 1.37
C THR A 145 4.93 -14.41 0.71
N GLU A 146 5.36 -13.41 1.50
CA GLU A 146 5.68 -12.08 0.98
C GLU A 146 6.73 -12.11 -0.14
N TRP A 147 7.74 -12.98 -0.03
CA TRP A 147 8.79 -13.09 -1.05
C TRP A 147 8.30 -13.60 -2.40
N ILE A 148 7.23 -14.40 -2.43
CA ILE A 148 6.67 -14.97 -3.67
C ILE A 148 5.75 -13.96 -4.35
N LEU A 149 4.98 -13.21 -3.57
CA LEU A 149 3.95 -12.30 -4.09
C LEU A 149 4.52 -10.94 -4.52
N ARG A 150 5.59 -10.46 -3.89
CA ARG A 150 6.21 -9.17 -4.24
C ARG A 150 6.60 -9.06 -5.72
N PRO A 151 7.30 -10.05 -6.33
CA PRO A 151 7.61 -10.00 -7.76
C PRO A 151 6.38 -9.89 -8.66
N VAL A 152 5.31 -10.63 -8.34
CA VAL A 152 4.04 -10.62 -9.09
C VAL A 152 3.40 -9.24 -9.04
N GLU A 153 3.31 -8.65 -7.85
CA GLU A 153 2.74 -7.30 -7.65
C GLU A 153 3.53 -6.23 -8.40
N THR A 154 4.86 -6.28 -8.33
CA THR A 154 5.73 -5.33 -9.03
C THR A 154 5.60 -5.47 -10.53
N ALA A 155 5.63 -6.70 -11.07
CA ALA A 155 5.48 -6.95 -12.50
C ALA A 155 4.10 -6.48 -12.99
N ALA A 156 3.03 -6.83 -12.27
CA ALA A 156 1.67 -6.40 -12.61
C ALA A 156 1.54 -4.87 -12.60
N GLY A 157 2.08 -4.21 -11.57
CA GLY A 157 2.05 -2.75 -11.45
C GLY A 157 2.78 -2.05 -12.60
N ILE A 158 4.00 -2.49 -12.93
CA ILE A 158 4.78 -1.90 -14.04
C ILE A 158 4.07 -2.16 -15.38
N SER A 159 3.57 -3.37 -15.63
CA SER A 159 2.85 -3.70 -16.86
C SER A 159 1.61 -2.84 -17.04
N VAL A 160 0.83 -2.61 -15.98
CA VAL A 160 -0.36 -1.76 -16.07
C VAL A 160 0.02 -0.29 -16.30
N ILE A 161 1.07 0.21 -15.64
CA ILE A 161 1.55 1.58 -15.88
C ILE A 161 1.96 1.76 -17.34
N LEU A 162 2.77 0.84 -17.89
CA LEU A 162 3.17 0.86 -19.31
C LEU A 162 1.96 0.81 -20.25
N TRP A 163 0.98 -0.02 -19.92
CA TRP A 163 -0.26 -0.15 -20.68
C TRP A 163 -1.10 1.13 -20.65
N VAL A 164 -1.26 1.78 -19.49
CA VAL A 164 -1.97 3.07 -19.36
C VAL A 164 -1.26 4.16 -20.14
N ILE A 165 0.08 4.25 -20.04
CA ILE A 165 0.88 5.23 -20.80
C ILE A 165 0.73 4.99 -22.30
N SER A 166 0.76 3.73 -22.75
CA SER A 166 0.61 3.40 -24.17
C SER A 166 -0.75 3.80 -24.71
N TRP A 167 -1.82 3.58 -23.93
CA TRP A 167 -3.14 4.10 -24.28
C TRP A 167 -3.19 5.62 -24.33
N ALA A 168 -2.58 6.32 -23.36
CA ALA A 168 -2.53 7.78 -23.36
C ALA A 168 -1.83 8.34 -24.62
N VAL A 169 -0.73 7.70 -25.04
CA VAL A 169 -0.01 8.02 -26.28
C VAL A 169 -0.91 7.81 -27.50
N VAL A 170 -1.58 6.66 -27.61
CA VAL A 170 -2.47 6.34 -28.74
C VAL A 170 -3.70 7.25 -28.80
N MET A 171 -4.22 7.68 -27.65
CA MET A 171 -5.38 8.57 -27.60
C MET A 171 -5.07 10.01 -28.00
N SER A 172 -3.80 10.41 -27.90
CA SER A 172 -3.38 11.78 -28.15
C SER A 172 -3.43 12.12 -29.65
N PRO A 173 -4.20 13.13 -30.06
CA PRO A 173 -4.31 13.55 -31.46
C PRO A 173 -3.05 14.26 -31.99
N THR A 174 -2.12 14.67 -31.12
CA THR A 174 -0.96 15.50 -31.48
C THR A 174 0.31 14.73 -31.86
N TYR A 175 0.37 13.41 -31.63
CA TYR A 175 1.58 12.62 -31.90
C TYR A 175 1.64 11.78 -33.21
N PRO A 176 0.73 11.88 -34.21
CA PRO A 176 0.93 11.12 -35.46
C PRO A 176 2.22 11.52 -36.21
N SER A 177 2.91 12.58 -35.79
CA SER A 177 4.20 13.03 -36.33
C SER A 177 5.41 12.21 -35.87
N ILE A 178 5.30 11.34 -34.86
CA ILE A 178 6.40 10.45 -34.41
C ILE A 178 5.97 8.99 -34.52
N SER A 179 6.07 8.46 -35.74
CA SER A 179 5.70 7.08 -36.09
C SER A 179 6.32 6.02 -35.16
N VAL A 180 7.54 6.25 -34.68
CA VAL A 180 8.26 5.36 -33.76
C VAL A 180 7.55 5.22 -32.41
N ILE A 181 7.09 6.33 -31.82
CA ILE A 181 6.43 6.32 -30.51
C ILE A 181 5.08 5.61 -30.61
N GLN A 182 4.33 5.85 -31.69
CA GLN A 182 3.04 5.18 -31.92
C GLN A 182 3.22 3.69 -32.19
N ALA A 183 4.23 3.29 -32.96
CA ALA A 183 4.57 1.88 -33.19
C ALA A 183 4.95 1.18 -31.88
N LEU A 184 5.76 1.83 -31.03
CA LEU A 184 6.13 1.29 -29.72
C LEU A 184 4.92 1.15 -28.80
N ALA A 185 4.07 2.17 -28.68
CA ALA A 185 2.85 2.11 -27.88
C ALA A 185 1.91 0.99 -28.36
N SER A 186 1.73 0.87 -29.67
CA SER A 186 0.92 -0.20 -30.26
C SER A 186 1.52 -1.58 -29.98
N HIS A 187 2.85 -1.72 -30.08
CA HIS A 187 3.55 -2.96 -29.74
C HIS A 187 3.36 -3.35 -28.26
N ILE A 188 3.44 -2.38 -27.34
CA ILE A 188 3.19 -2.61 -25.91
C ILE A 188 1.74 -3.06 -25.67
N LEU A 189 0.76 -2.41 -26.32
CA LEU A 189 -0.66 -2.77 -26.17
C LEU A 189 -0.94 -4.19 -26.66
N THR A 190 -0.39 -4.58 -27.81
CA THR A 190 -0.58 -5.92 -28.38
C THR A 190 0.14 -7.00 -27.57
N ASN A 191 1.28 -6.68 -26.94
CA ASN A 191 2.13 -7.63 -26.23
C ASN A 191 2.14 -7.46 -24.71
N VAL A 192 1.10 -6.83 -24.13
CA VAL A 192 1.07 -6.50 -22.69
C VAL A 192 1.26 -7.73 -21.80
N ILE A 193 0.68 -8.88 -22.20
CA ILE A 193 0.81 -10.16 -21.48
C ILE A 193 2.25 -10.68 -21.56
N GLY A 194 2.90 -10.60 -22.73
CA GLY A 194 4.29 -11.01 -22.90
C GLY A 194 5.24 -10.14 -22.08
N ILE A 195 5.02 -8.83 -22.07
CA ILE A 195 5.78 -7.87 -21.25
C ILE A 195 5.61 -8.19 -19.76
N PHE A 196 4.38 -8.51 -19.32
CA PHE A 196 4.13 -8.94 -17.95
C PHE A 196 4.93 -10.18 -17.56
N PHE A 197 4.93 -11.24 -18.39
CA PHE A 197 5.73 -12.43 -18.09
C PHE A 197 7.23 -12.17 -18.10
N ALA A 198 7.73 -11.35 -19.03
CA ALA A 198 9.13 -10.95 -19.07
C ALA A 198 9.55 -10.21 -17.79
N LEU A 199 8.74 -9.23 -17.34
CA LEU A 199 8.95 -8.52 -16.09
C LEU A 199 8.83 -9.43 -14.87
N LEU A 200 7.93 -10.39 -14.90
CA LEU A 200 7.74 -11.37 -13.82
C LEU A 200 8.99 -12.23 -13.63
N VAL A 201 9.52 -12.79 -14.72
CA VAL A 201 10.76 -13.59 -14.70
C VAL A 201 11.92 -12.75 -14.17
N LEU A 202 12.07 -11.52 -14.67
CA LEU A 202 13.11 -10.60 -14.20
C LEU A 202 12.96 -10.26 -12.71
N ALA A 203 11.75 -9.99 -12.24
CA ALA A 203 11.47 -9.67 -10.84
C ALA A 203 11.76 -10.87 -9.92
N TYR A 204 11.45 -12.10 -10.34
CA TYR A 204 11.83 -13.30 -9.60
C TYR A 204 13.34 -13.52 -9.57
N PHE A 205 14.03 -13.27 -10.69
CA PHE A 205 15.48 -13.37 -10.77
C PHE A 205 16.16 -12.42 -9.77
N ILE A 206 15.73 -11.16 -9.73
CA ILE A 206 16.21 -10.16 -8.76
C ILE A 206 15.93 -10.60 -7.32
N ALA A 207 14.70 -11.07 -7.04
CA ALA A 207 14.33 -11.55 -5.70
C ALA A 207 15.18 -12.74 -5.25
N LEU A 208 15.56 -13.63 -6.17
CA LEU A 208 16.40 -14.79 -5.90
C LEU A 208 17.84 -14.39 -5.60
N ILE A 209 18.43 -13.46 -6.37
CA ILE A 209 19.78 -12.92 -6.11
C ILE A 209 19.85 -12.29 -4.72
N ILE A 210 18.89 -11.41 -4.39
CA ILE A 210 18.84 -10.75 -3.07
C ILE A 210 18.80 -11.80 -1.96
N ARG A 211 18.01 -12.86 -2.13
CA ARG A 211 17.88 -13.92 -1.13
C ARG A 211 19.17 -14.70 -0.95
N ILE A 212 19.84 -15.10 -2.02
CA ILE A 212 21.13 -15.79 -1.95
C ILE A 212 22.17 -14.90 -1.26
N GLY A 213 22.22 -13.62 -1.61
CA GLY A 213 23.12 -12.64 -0.98
C GLY A 213 22.92 -12.52 0.52
N ILE A 214 21.67 -12.45 1.00
CA ILE A 214 21.35 -12.40 2.43
C ILE A 214 21.77 -13.68 3.15
N VAL A 215 21.55 -14.85 2.54
CA VAL A 215 21.94 -16.15 3.12
C VAL A 215 23.46 -16.25 3.28
N ASN A 216 24.22 -15.82 2.27
CA ASN A 216 25.68 -15.89 2.30
C ASN A 216 26.29 -14.84 3.24
N GLY A 217 25.70 -13.64 3.34
CA GLY A 217 26.18 -12.57 4.23
C GLY A 217 25.80 -12.75 5.71
N GLY A 218 24.80 -13.59 6.02
CA GLY A 218 24.32 -13.83 7.38
C GLY A 218 25.14 -14.82 8.21
N GLY A 219 26.07 -15.55 7.59
CA GLY A 219 26.91 -16.57 8.25
C GLY A 219 28.24 -16.07 8.83
N ALA A 220 28.55 -14.78 8.69
CA ALA A 220 29.82 -14.20 9.14
C ALA A 220 29.73 -13.46 10.50
N ARG A 221 28.84 -13.90 11.41
CA ARG A 221 28.73 -13.33 12.76
C ARG A 221 28.64 -14.40 13.83
#